data_AF-A0A2V7T8Y1-F1
#
_entry.id   AF-A0A2V7T8Y1-F1
#
_cell.length_a   1.000
_cell.length_b   1.000
_cell.length_c   1.000
_cell.angle_alpha   90.00
_cell.angle_beta   90.00
_cell.angle_gamma   90.00
#
_symmetry.space_group_name_H-M   'P 1'
#
loop_
_entity.id
_entity.type
_entity.pdbx_description
1 polymer ?
#
loop_
_entity_poly.entity_id
_entity_poly.type
_entity_poly.pdbx_seq_one_letter_code
_entity_poly.pdbx_strand_id
1 'polypeptide(L)'
;MAFSLAMIGILQLAPATPKLAPVLNPVTHLIPPPFPLLLIVPALALDISMRSVGRDRDWRLSLLLGVSFLATFFVTQWFFTEFLLGPHARNYFFGVDQWDYSSRLGPWRYRFWRADTNPVTPMTVAIAALIAVVSARLGLWWGSWMARLRR
;
A
#
# COMPACT_ATOMS: atom_id res chain seq x y z
N MET A 1 3.58 -7.69 -4.08
CA MET A 1 3.42 -8.22 -2.71
C MET A 1 4.36 -9.40 -2.45
N ALA A 2 4.18 -10.55 -3.12
CA ALA A 2 5.00 -11.75 -2.87
C ALA A 2 6.52 -11.51 -3.00
N PHE A 3 6.95 -10.76 -4.03
CA PHE A 3 8.35 -10.38 -4.22
C PHE A 3 8.92 -9.63 -3.00
N SER A 4 8.22 -8.61 -2.50
CA SER A 4 8.64 -7.85 -1.31
C SER A 4 8.70 -8.73 -0.07
N LEU A 5 7.73 -9.65 0.12
CA LEU A 5 7.75 -10.60 1.24
C LEU A 5 8.93 -11.56 1.16
N ALA A 6 9.26 -12.05 -0.04
CA ALA A 6 10.44 -12.87 -0.27
C ALA A 6 11.73 -12.10 0.07
N MET A 7 11.84 -10.83 -0.35
CA MET A 7 12.97 -9.98 0.02
C MET A 7 13.06 -9.75 1.54
N ILE A 8 11.93 -9.56 2.23
CA ILE A 8 11.90 -9.44 3.70
C ILE A 8 12.46 -10.69 4.37
N GLY A 9 12.04 -11.89 3.94
CA GLY A 9 12.60 -13.13 4.47
C GLY A 9 14.09 -13.29 4.12
N ILE A 10 14.47 -13.06 2.87
CA ILE A 10 15.82 -13.43 2.40
C ILE A 10 16.89 -12.43 2.85
N LEU A 11 16.65 -11.13 2.72
CA LEU A 11 17.71 -10.12 2.92
C LEU A 11 18.16 -10.03 4.38
N GLN A 12 17.25 -10.20 5.33
CA GLN A 12 17.58 -10.19 6.76
C GLN A 12 18.56 -11.30 7.17
N LEU A 13 18.70 -12.36 6.37
CA LEU A 13 19.61 -13.48 6.64
C LEU A 13 21.04 -13.24 6.13
N ALA A 14 21.23 -12.28 5.23
CA ALA A 14 22.52 -12.02 4.60
C ALA A 14 23.32 -11.00 5.43
N PRO A 15 24.51 -11.35 5.95
CA PRO A 15 25.36 -10.42 6.68
C PRO A 15 25.83 -9.28 5.76
N ALA A 16 25.75 -8.04 6.24
CA ALA A 16 26.22 -6.86 5.52
C ALA A 16 26.59 -5.74 6.49
N THR A 17 27.63 -4.97 6.16
CA THR A 17 28.03 -3.80 6.94
C THR A 17 28.17 -2.58 6.03
N PRO A 18 27.78 -1.38 6.51
CA PRO A 18 27.90 -0.16 5.73
C PRO A 18 29.37 0.19 5.49
N LYS A 19 29.72 0.47 4.23
CA LYS A 19 31.08 0.87 3.82
C LYS A 19 31.23 2.37 3.59
N LEU A 20 30.16 3.14 3.77
CA LEU A 20 30.10 4.57 3.53
C LEU A 20 29.63 5.29 4.79
N ALA A 21 30.29 6.40 5.11
CA ALA A 21 29.88 7.30 6.18
C ALA A 21 28.77 8.26 5.69
N PRO A 22 27.94 8.84 6.59
CA PRO A 22 27.89 8.59 8.03
C PRO A 22 27.09 7.33 8.39
N VAL A 23 27.56 6.58 9.40
CA VAL A 23 26.84 5.44 9.97
C VAL A 23 26.18 5.89 11.26
N LEU A 24 24.87 6.09 11.21
CA LEU A 24 24.03 6.58 12.32
C LEU A 24 23.24 5.46 12.99
N ASN A 25 23.03 4.35 12.27
CA ASN A 25 22.43 3.12 12.76
C ASN A 25 23.34 1.93 12.38
N PRO A 26 24.00 1.26 13.33
CA PRO A 26 24.91 0.15 13.03
C PRO A 26 24.13 -1.12 12.67
N VAL A 27 23.90 -1.34 11.38
CA VAL A 27 23.21 -2.53 10.85
C VAL A 27 24.23 -3.59 10.40
N THR A 28 23.96 -4.87 10.68
CA THR A 28 24.84 -6.01 10.40
C THR A 28 24.29 -7.01 9.37
N HIS A 29 23.18 -6.69 8.73
CA HIS A 29 22.49 -7.50 7.72
C HIS A 29 21.94 -6.64 6.57
N LEU A 30 21.55 -7.25 5.45
CA LEU A 30 20.89 -6.53 4.37
C LEU A 30 19.49 -6.09 4.76
N ILE A 31 19.17 -4.85 4.41
CA ILE A 31 17.93 -4.19 4.84
C ILE A 31 16.83 -4.51 3.84
N PRO A 32 15.72 -5.11 4.29
CA PRO A 32 14.62 -5.43 3.40
C PRO A 32 13.82 -4.18 3.01
N PRO A 33 13.03 -4.25 1.93
CA PRO A 33 12.07 -3.20 1.60
C PRO A 33 10.97 -3.11 2.67
N PRO A 34 10.22 -1.99 2.74
CA PRO A 34 9.07 -1.87 3.62
C PRO A 34 8.01 -2.92 3.30
N PHE A 35 7.20 -3.25 4.31
CA PHE A 35 6.11 -4.23 4.15
C PHE A 35 5.16 -3.81 3.02
N PRO A 36 4.80 -4.71 2.09
CA PRO A 36 4.02 -4.34 0.92
C PRO A 36 2.58 -3.95 1.28
N LEU A 37 2.01 -3.01 0.51
CA LEU A 37 0.61 -2.63 0.64
C LEU A 37 -0.32 -3.84 0.50
N LEU A 38 -1.30 -3.96 1.40
CA LEU A 38 -2.34 -4.99 1.37
C LEU A 38 -3.37 -4.77 0.25
N LEU A 39 -3.00 -5.09 -0.99
CA LEU A 39 -3.86 -4.93 -2.17
C LEU A 39 -4.89 -6.06 -2.35
N ILE A 40 -4.79 -7.14 -1.57
CA ILE A 40 -5.71 -8.29 -1.66
C ILE A 40 -7.14 -7.87 -1.31
N VAL A 41 -7.32 -7.09 -0.24
CA VAL A 41 -8.65 -6.63 0.20
C VAL A 41 -9.35 -5.76 -0.84
N PRO A 42 -8.74 -4.68 -1.37
CA PRO A 42 -9.38 -3.90 -2.42
C PRO A 42 -9.57 -4.69 -3.73
N ALA A 43 -8.68 -5.64 -4.06
CA ALA A 43 -8.87 -6.50 -5.23
C ALA A 43 -10.15 -7.37 -5.10
N LEU A 44 -10.36 -8.00 -3.94
CA LEU A 44 -11.58 -8.78 -3.68
C LEU A 44 -12.84 -7.91 -3.74
N ALA A 45 -12.78 -6.69 -3.21
CA ALA A 45 -13.89 -5.75 -3.26
C ALA A 45 -14.24 -5.36 -4.71
N LEU A 46 -13.23 -5.13 -5.55
CA LEU A 46 -13.43 -4.87 -6.97
C LEU A 46 -14.05 -6.08 -7.69
N ASP A 47 -13.56 -7.29 -7.43
CA ASP A 47 -14.11 -8.52 -8.03
C ASP A 47 -15.60 -8.71 -7.70
N ILE A 48 -15.98 -8.49 -6.43
CA ILE A 48 -17.39 -8.56 -5.99
C ILE A 48 -18.22 -7.47 -6.67
N SER A 49 -17.71 -6.24 -6.71
CA SER A 49 -18.38 -5.10 -7.35
C SER A 49 -18.57 -5.26 -8.86
N MET A 50 -17.62 -5.92 -9.55
CA MET A 50 -17.75 -6.22 -10.97
C MET A 50 -18.80 -7.30 -11.25
N ARG A 51 -18.97 -8.28 -10.35
CA ARG A 51 -19.99 -9.33 -10.49
C ARG A 51 -21.41 -8.81 -10.25
N SER A 52 -21.59 -7.78 -9.42
CA SER A 52 -22.91 -7.32 -9.01
C SER A 52 -23.64 -6.43 -10.03
N VAL A 53 -22.93 -5.62 -10.81
CA VAL A 53 -23.54 -4.60 -11.70
C VAL A 53 -23.52 -4.99 -13.19
N GLY A 54 -22.71 -5.99 -13.57
CA GLY A 54 -22.48 -6.35 -14.97
C GLY A 54 -21.66 -5.30 -15.72
N ARG A 55 -21.01 -5.71 -16.82
CA ARG A 55 -20.04 -4.88 -17.55
C ARG A 55 -20.66 -3.78 -18.42
N ASP A 56 -21.99 -3.82 -18.65
CA ASP A 56 -22.66 -2.93 -19.62
C ASP A 56 -22.98 -1.53 -19.07
N ARG A 57 -22.82 -1.29 -17.76
CA ARG A 57 -23.14 -0.02 -17.09
C ARG A 57 -21.89 0.74 -16.69
N ASP A 58 -21.07 1.11 -17.68
CA ASP A 58 -19.75 1.74 -17.54
C ASP A 58 -19.64 2.82 -16.45
N TRP A 59 -20.58 3.77 -16.38
CA TRP A 59 -20.54 4.88 -15.42
C TRP A 59 -20.92 4.48 -13.99
N ARG A 60 -21.96 3.65 -13.83
CA ARG A 60 -22.36 3.13 -12.51
C ARG A 60 -21.30 2.18 -11.97
N LEU A 61 -20.71 1.38 -12.85
CA LEU A 61 -19.62 0.49 -12.52
C LEU A 61 -18.35 1.28 -12.16
N SER A 62 -17.96 2.32 -12.90
CA SER A 62 -16.80 3.14 -12.53
C SER A 62 -16.98 3.83 -11.17
N LEU A 63 -18.19 4.31 -10.87
CA LEU A 63 -18.50 4.88 -9.56
C LEU A 63 -18.35 3.82 -8.46
N LEU A 64 -18.98 2.66 -8.65
CA LEU A 64 -18.92 1.56 -7.68
C LEU A 64 -17.48 1.08 -7.45
N LEU A 65 -16.70 0.88 -8.51
CA LEU A 65 -15.31 0.43 -8.41
C LEU A 65 -14.41 1.47 -7.74
N GLY A 66 -14.50 2.75 -8.14
CA GLY A 66 -13.72 3.82 -7.53
C GLY A 66 -13.99 3.97 -6.04
N VAL A 67 -15.27 4.00 -5.64
CA VAL A 67 -15.68 4.11 -4.23
C VAL A 67 -15.31 2.84 -3.45
N SER A 68 -15.53 1.65 -4.01
CA SER A 68 -15.17 0.38 -3.38
C SER A 68 -13.66 0.29 -3.13
N PHE A 69 -12.86 0.65 -4.13
CA PHE A 69 -11.40 0.68 -4.00
C PHE A 69 -10.99 1.67 -2.91
N LEU A 70 -11.44 2.92 -2.97
CA LEU A 70 -11.06 3.92 -1.99
C LEU A 70 -11.43 3.49 -0.57
N ALA A 71 -12.67 3.05 -0.36
CA ALA A 71 -13.16 2.65 0.96
C ALA A 71 -12.33 1.49 1.52
N THR A 72 -12.18 0.41 0.75
CA THR A 72 -11.49 -0.79 1.22
C THR A 72 -9.98 -0.59 1.33
N PHE A 73 -9.36 0.13 0.39
CA PHE A 73 -7.95 0.47 0.48
C PHE A 73 -7.67 1.37 1.69
N PHE A 74 -8.42 2.45 1.87
CA PHE A 74 -8.24 3.38 2.97
C PHE A 74 -8.39 2.68 4.33
N VAL A 75 -9.49 1.97 4.55
CA VAL A 75 -9.74 1.26 5.82
C VAL A 75 -8.66 0.21 6.08
N THR A 76 -8.33 -0.61 5.08
CA THR A 76 -7.32 -1.67 5.24
C THR A 76 -5.95 -1.08 5.55
N GLN A 77 -5.49 -0.09 4.79
CA GLN A 77 -4.17 0.49 5.02
C GLN A 77 -4.10 1.27 6.33
N TRP A 78 -5.18 1.93 6.75
CA TRP A 78 -5.19 2.68 8.00
C TRP A 78 -4.93 1.78 9.20
N PHE A 79 -5.80 0.78 9.41
CA PHE A 79 -5.68 -0.14 10.54
C PHE A 79 -4.44 -1.02 10.45
N PHE A 80 -4.05 -1.41 9.24
CA PHE A 80 -2.84 -2.21 9.07
C PHE A 80 -1.58 -1.39 9.36
N THR A 81 -1.53 -0.12 8.97
CA THR A 81 -0.41 0.75 9.33
C THR A 81 -0.34 0.95 10.84
N GLU A 82 -1.47 1.13 11.51
CA GLU A 82 -1.52 1.20 12.98
C GLU A 82 -0.94 -0.06 13.63
N PHE A 83 -1.30 -1.25 13.12
CA PHE A 83 -0.69 -2.51 13.54
C PHE A 83 0.83 -2.56 13.27
N LEU A 84 1.28 -2.13 12.08
CA LEU A 84 2.69 -2.12 11.70
C LEU A 84 3.55 -1.18 12.57
N LEU A 85 2.97 -0.08 13.07
CA LEU A 85 3.66 0.83 14.00
C LEU A 85 3.72 0.27 15.43
N GLY A 86 2.82 -0.67 15.76
CA GLY A 86 2.73 -1.32 17.06
C GLY A 86 3.90 -2.27 17.38
N PRO A 87 4.07 -2.67 18.65
CA PRO A 87 5.12 -3.60 19.06
C PRO A 87 4.95 -5.00 18.44
N HIS A 88 3.73 -5.42 18.14
CA HIS A 88 3.44 -6.76 17.63
C HIS A 88 3.99 -7.01 16.22
N ALA A 89 4.16 -5.97 15.42
CA ALA A 89 4.73 -6.07 14.09
C ALA A 89 6.28 -6.04 14.08
N ARG A 90 6.94 -5.82 15.24
CA ARG A 90 8.40 -5.76 15.35
C ARG A 90 9.02 -7.14 15.41
N ASN A 91 8.82 -7.90 14.34
CA ASN A 91 9.34 -9.25 14.21
C ASN A 91 9.91 -9.46 12.81
N TYR A 92 10.60 -10.59 12.65
CA TYR A 92 11.26 -10.96 11.40
C TYR A 92 10.32 -10.99 10.19
N PHE A 93 9.06 -11.41 10.38
CA PHE A 93 8.09 -11.54 9.29
C PHE A 93 7.63 -10.19 8.73
N PHE A 94 7.27 -9.23 9.59
CA PHE A 94 6.82 -7.92 9.11
C PHE A 94 8.00 -6.96 8.84
N GLY A 95 9.13 -7.15 9.51
CA GLY A 95 10.36 -6.39 9.24
C GLY A 95 10.22 -4.87 9.39
N VAL A 96 9.27 -4.40 10.21
CA VAL A 96 8.90 -2.96 10.27
C VAL A 96 9.92 -2.09 10.98
N ASP A 97 10.78 -2.68 11.81
CA ASP A 97 11.82 -1.95 12.56
C ASP A 97 13.19 -2.03 11.87
N GLN A 98 13.18 -2.15 10.55
CA GLN A 98 14.36 -2.21 9.70
C GLN A 98 14.61 -0.83 9.08
N TRP A 99 15.61 -0.13 9.59
CA TRP A 99 16.00 1.21 9.17
C TRP A 99 17.41 1.23 8.61
N ASP A 100 17.62 2.04 7.58
CA ASP A 100 18.92 2.16 6.91
C ASP A 100 20.02 2.71 7.83
N TYR A 101 21.27 2.47 7.44
CA TYR A 101 22.42 2.87 8.24
C TYR A 101 22.57 4.39 8.36
N SER A 102 21.94 5.17 7.48
CA SER A 102 21.96 6.64 7.52
C SER A 102 20.78 7.25 8.28
N SER A 103 19.87 6.43 8.80
CA SER A 103 18.73 6.90 9.61
C SER A 103 19.13 7.20 11.05
N ARG A 104 18.68 8.35 11.56
CA ARG A 104 18.75 8.68 13.01
C ARG A 104 17.51 8.17 13.72
N LEU A 105 17.64 7.04 14.40
CA LEU A 105 16.53 6.43 15.10
C LEU A 105 16.00 7.31 16.24
N GLY A 106 14.68 7.38 16.38
CA GLY A 106 14.02 8.09 17.45
C GLY A 106 12.56 7.67 17.61
N PRO A 107 11.82 8.21 18.59
CA PRO A 107 10.43 7.82 18.89
C PRO A 107 9.44 8.06 17.75
N TRP A 108 9.83 8.81 16.72
CA TRP A 108 9.02 9.09 15.54
C TRP A 108 8.79 7.85 14.65
N ARG A 109 9.66 6.84 14.71
CA ARG A 109 9.57 5.63 13.86
C ARG A 109 8.33 4.77 14.08
N TYR A 110 7.64 4.97 15.20
CA TYR A 110 6.43 4.25 15.59
C TYR A 110 5.20 5.16 15.62
N ARG A 111 5.23 6.27 14.88
CA ARG A 111 4.13 7.23 14.78
C ARG A 111 3.82 7.48 13.32
N PHE A 112 2.57 7.86 13.05
CA PHE A 112 2.20 8.33 11.71
C PHE A 112 3.03 9.57 11.35
N TRP A 113 3.50 9.59 10.10
CA TRP A 113 4.19 10.74 9.56
C TRP A 113 3.25 11.94 9.54
N ARG A 114 3.71 13.10 10.04
CA ARG A 114 2.90 14.32 10.17
C ARG A 114 1.58 14.13 10.94
N ALA A 115 1.62 13.35 12.03
CA ALA A 115 0.46 13.15 12.91
C ALA A 115 -0.13 14.46 13.47
N ASP A 116 0.63 15.55 13.46
CA ASP A 116 0.20 16.87 13.97
C ASP A 116 -0.82 17.58 13.06
N THR A 117 -0.98 17.16 11.80
CA THR A 117 -1.96 17.72 10.87
C THR A 117 -2.91 16.62 10.41
N ASN A 118 -4.22 16.84 10.51
CA ASN A 118 -5.19 15.87 9.99
C ASN A 118 -5.18 15.86 8.45
N PRO A 119 -4.70 14.78 7.78
CA PRO A 119 -4.68 14.72 6.33
C PRO A 119 -6.04 14.31 5.73
N VAL A 120 -6.95 13.80 6.56
CA VAL A 120 -8.26 13.26 6.16
C VAL A 120 -9.31 14.34 6.36
N THR A 121 -9.45 15.20 5.36
CA THR A 121 -10.50 16.23 5.31
C THR A 121 -11.59 15.80 4.33
N PRO A 122 -12.83 16.30 4.47
CA PRO A 122 -13.89 16.00 3.50
C PRO A 122 -13.47 16.32 2.05
N MET A 123 -12.70 17.39 1.85
CA MET A 123 -12.17 17.77 0.55
C MET A 123 -11.13 16.77 0.02
N THR A 124 -10.16 16.34 0.83
CA THR A 124 -9.15 15.37 0.38
C THR A 124 -9.78 14.01 0.06
N VAL A 125 -10.78 13.60 0.84
CA VAL A 125 -11.56 12.37 0.56
C VAL A 125 -12.38 12.53 -0.72
N ALA A 126 -13.03 13.66 -0.95
CA ALA A 126 -13.79 13.92 -2.17
C ALA A 126 -12.89 13.91 -3.42
N ILE A 127 -11.72 14.54 -3.36
CA ILE A 127 -10.73 14.54 -4.43
C ILE A 127 -10.22 13.11 -4.67
N ALA A 128 -9.88 12.36 -3.61
CA ALA A 128 -9.44 10.97 -3.74
C ALA A 128 -10.52 10.09 -4.38
N ALA A 129 -11.79 10.27 -4.01
CA ALA A 129 -12.91 9.55 -4.60
C ALA A 129 -13.07 9.89 -6.08
N LEU A 130 -13.00 11.17 -6.44
CA LEU A 130 -13.05 11.61 -7.83
C LEU A 130 -11.92 10.98 -8.66
N ILE A 131 -10.68 11.02 -8.16
CA ILE A 131 -9.52 10.42 -8.85
C ILE A 131 -9.70 8.91 -8.99
N ALA A 132 -10.19 8.22 -7.96
CA ALA A 132 -10.43 6.79 -8.01
C ALA A 132 -11.50 6.42 -9.05
N VAL A 133 -12.60 7.17 -9.12
CA VAL A 133 -13.68 6.96 -10.09
C VAL A 133 -13.22 7.24 -11.52
N VAL A 134 -12.47 8.32 -11.74
CA VAL A 134 -11.90 8.63 -13.06
C VAL A 134 -10.90 7.56 -13.49
N SER A 135 -10.03 7.12 -12.58
CA SER A 135 -9.08 6.03 -12.84
C SER A 135 -9.80 4.72 -13.20
N ALA A 136 -10.84 4.36 -12.45
CA ALA A 136 -11.68 3.20 -12.74
C ALA A 136 -12.36 3.33 -14.11
N ARG A 137 -12.84 4.53 -14.47
CA ARG A 137 -13.45 4.78 -15.79
C ARG A 137 -12.47 4.56 -16.93
N LEU A 138 -11.26 5.11 -16.81
CA LEU A 138 -10.19 4.94 -17.79
C LEU A 138 -9.79 3.46 -17.92
N GLY A 139 -9.69 2.75 -16.79
CA GLY A 139 -9.40 1.31 -16.77
C GLY A 139 -10.48 0.46 -17.47
N LEU A 140 -11.76 0.74 -17.21
CA LEU A 140 -12.88 0.08 -17.90
C LEU A 140 -12.88 0.37 -19.40
N TRP A 141 -12.66 1.64 -19.78
CA TRP A 141 -12.61 2.04 -21.19
C TRP A 141 -11.48 1.31 -21.93
N TRP A 142 -10.27 1.35 -21.37
CA TRP A 142 -9.09 0.67 -21.93
C TRP A 142 -9.29 -0.85 -21.99
N GLY A 143 -9.83 -1.45 -20.91
CA GLY A 143 -10.16 -2.87 -20.87
C GLY A 143 -11.19 -3.29 -21.93
N SER A 144 -12.22 -2.46 -22.17
CA SER A 144 -13.20 -2.70 -23.23
C SER A 144 -12.57 -2.62 -24.62
N TRP A 145 -11.62 -1.71 -24.83
CA TRP A 145 -10.91 -1.54 -26.09
C TRP A 145 -10.01 -2.73 -26.41
N MET A 146 -9.21 -3.19 -25.44
CA MET A 146 -8.37 -4.39 -25.61
C MET A 146 -9.21 -5.65 -25.87
N ALA A 147 -10.36 -5.79 -25.21
CA ALA A 147 -11.25 -6.93 -25.43
C ALA A 147 -11.81 -6.97 -26.86
N ARG A 148 -11.98 -5.82 -27.52
CA ARG A 148 -12.41 -5.73 -28.93
C ARG A 148 -11.32 -6.14 -29.93
N LEU A 149 -10.05 -5.94 -29.57
CA LEU A 149 -8.90 -6.30 -30.43
C LEU A 149 -8.61 -7.80 -30.44
N ARG A 150 -9.05 -8.53 -29.42
CA ARG A 150 -8.92 -9.99 -29.32
C ARG A 150 -10.07 -10.65 -30.10
N ARG A 151 -9.99 -10.61 -31.43
CA ARG A 151 -10.81 -11.44 -32.33
C ARG A 151 -10.04 -12.69 -32.71
#